data_AF-A0A962QYS1-F1
#
_entry.id   AF-A0A962QYS1-F1
#
_cell.length_a   1.000
_cell.length_b   1.000
_cell.length_c   1.000
_cell.angle_alpha   90.00
_cell.angle_beta   90.00
_cell.angle_gamma   90.00
#
_symmetry.space_group_name_H-M   'P 1'
#
loop_
_entity.id
_entity.type
_entity.pdbx_description
1 polymer ?
#
loop_
_entity_poly.entity_id
_entity_poly.type
_entity_poly.pdbx_seq_one_letter_code
_entity_poly.pdbx_strand_id
1 'polypeptide(L)' 'SYSELLARVQSERACNLLRNRGLSVSQIGYRLGYAEPAAFTRAFTRWTGQSPLKWRQAHSGPD' A
#
# COMPACT_ATOMS: atom_id res chain seq x y z
N SER A 1 -19.64 -2.31 -7.08
CA SER A 1 -19.18 -1.34 -8.10
C SER A 1 -17.80 -1.68 -8.62
N TYR A 2 -17.52 -1.37 -9.90
CA TYR A 2 -16.20 -1.56 -10.54
C TYR A 2 -15.03 -0.98 -9.72
N SER A 3 -15.26 0.17 -9.09
CA SER A 3 -14.32 0.85 -8.19
C SER A 3 -13.95 0.04 -6.94
N GLU A 4 -14.88 -0.74 -6.38
CA GLU A 4 -14.63 -1.56 -5.18
C GLU A 4 -13.81 -2.80 -5.51
N LEU A 5 -14.07 -3.41 -6.68
CA LEU A 5 -13.28 -4.54 -7.17
C LEU A 5 -11.85 -4.10 -7.47
N LEU A 6 -11.69 -2.92 -8.10
CA LEU A 6 -10.39 -2.31 -8.34
C LEU A 6 -9.65 -2.00 -7.02
N ALA A 7 -10.35 -1.43 -6.04
CA ALA A 7 -9.78 -1.13 -4.73
C ALA A 7 -9.27 -2.39 -4.02
N ARG A 8 -10.00 -3.51 -4.11
CA ARG A 8 -9.58 -4.80 -3.56
C ARG A 8 -8.32 -5.34 -4.24
N VAL A 9 -8.26 -5.33 -5.57
CA VAL A 9 -7.07 -5.80 -6.30
C VAL A 9 -5.86 -4.91 -6.01
N GLN A 10 -6.06 -3.60 -5.93
CA GLN A 10 -4.98 -2.66 -5.60
C GLN A 10 -4.49 -2.82 -4.16
N SER A 11 -5.39 -3.04 -3.20
CA SER A 11 -5.01 -3.23 -1.80
C SER A 11 -4.21 -4.52 -1.60
N GLU A 12 -4.61 -5.62 -2.25
CA GLU A 12 -3.88 -6.89 -2.22
C GLU A 12 -2.46 -6.74 -2.80
N ARG A 13 -2.34 -6.07 -3.95
CA ARG A 13 -1.02 -5.77 -4.55
C ARG A 13 -0.16 -4.88 -3.67
N ALA A 14 -0.75 -3.84 -3.08
CA ALA A 14 -0.05 -2.92 -2.19
C ALA A 14 0.50 -3.64 -0.95
N CYS A 15 -0.31 -4.48 -0.30
CA CYS A 15 0.12 -5.30 0.83
C CYS A 15 1.26 -6.24 0.46
N ASN A 16 1.20 -6.90 -0.70
CA ASN A 16 2.28 -7.79 -1.15
C ASN A 16 3.59 -7.02 -1.39
N LEU A 17 3.52 -5.86 -2.06
CA LEU A 17 4.67 -4.99 -2.28
C LEU A 17 5.25 -4.43 -0.98
N LEU A 18 4.41 -4.13 0.01
CA LEU A 18 4.84 -3.61 1.31
C LEU A 18 5.62 -4.61 2.16
N ARG A 19 5.46 -5.92 1.90
CA ARG A 19 6.28 -6.97 2.53
C ARG A 19 7.72 -6.97 2.02
N ASN A 20 7.97 -6.46 0.82
CA ASN A 20 9.32 -6.35 0.29
C ASN A 20 10.04 -5.14 0.89
N ARG A 21 11.02 -5.39 1.78
CA ARG A 21 11.83 -4.34 2.43
C ARG A 21 12.73 -3.57 1.46
N GLY A 22 13.01 -4.11 0.28
CA GLY A 22 13.79 -3.43 -0.76
C GLY A 22 13.04 -2.30 -1.48
N LEU A 23 11.75 -2.10 -1.19
CA LEU A 23 10.94 -1.05 -1.81
C LEU A 23 10.51 0.01 -0.79
N SER A 24 10.72 1.27 -1.12
CA SER A 24 10.16 2.38 -0.34
C SER A 24 8.64 2.47 -0.55
N VAL A 25 7.93 3.02 0.43
CA VAL A 25 6.48 3.27 0.33
C VAL A 25 6.15 4.12 -0.90
N SER A 26 7.00 5.10 -1.22
CA SER A 26 6.87 5.94 -2.41
C SER A 26 7.01 5.14 -3.71
N GLN A 27 8.02 4.28 -3.83
CA GLN A 27 8.20 3.41 -5.00
C GLN A 27 7.00 2.48 -5.22
N ILE A 28 6.40 1.99 -4.14
CA ILE A 28 5.19 1.17 -4.19
C ILE A 28 4.01 1.98 -4.75
N GLY A 29 3.82 3.22 -4.29
CA GLY A 29 2.78 4.11 -4.81
C GLY A 29 2.90 4.34 -6.31
N TYR A 30 4.10 4.64 -6.79
CA TYR A 30 4.34 4.82 -8.23
C TYR A 30 4.07 3.55 -9.04
N ARG A 31 4.47 2.37 -8.54
CA ARG A 31 4.22 1.08 -9.20
C ARG A 31 2.74 0.70 -9.29
N LEU A 32 1.93 1.22 -8.38
CA LEU A 32 0.47 1.05 -8.39
C LEU A 32 -0.24 2.08 -9.29
N GLY A 33 0.51 2.99 -9.94
CA GLY A 33 -0.03 3.99 -10.85
C GLY A 33 -0.45 5.30 -10.19
N TYR A 34 -0.05 5.53 -8.92
CA TYR A 34 -0.28 6.82 -8.28
C TYR A 34 0.78 7.83 -8.73
N ALA A 35 0.33 9.03 -9.11
CA ALA A 35 1.21 10.15 -9.46
C ALA A 35 1.98 10.68 -8.24
N GLU A 36 1.45 10.50 -7.03
CA GLU A 36 2.05 10.99 -5.79
C GLU A 36 1.98 9.94 -4.67
N PRO A 37 3.05 9.75 -3.88
CA PRO A 37 3.04 8.87 -2.70
C PRO A 37 1.97 9.22 -1.67
N ALA A 38 1.62 10.50 -1.55
CA ALA A 38 0.57 10.97 -0.66
C ALA A 38 -0.83 10.48 -1.10
N ALA A 39 -1.09 10.42 -2.41
CA ALA A 39 -2.33 9.87 -2.96
C ALA A 39 -2.45 8.36 -2.66
N PHE A 40 -1.36 7.61 -2.85
CA PHE A 40 -1.29 6.20 -2.46
C PHE A 40 -1.53 6.01 -0.96
N THR A 41 -0.90 6.81 -0.10
CA THR A 41 -1.03 6.70 1.35
C THR A 41 -2.48 6.89 1.82
N ARG A 42 -3.19 7.87 1.26
CA ARG A 42 -4.61 8.10 1.54
C ARG A 42 -5.48 6.93 1.07
N ALA A 43 -5.25 6.43 -0.14
CA ALA A 43 -5.99 5.29 -0.68
C ALA A 43 -5.76 4.01 0.14
N PHE A 44 -4.49 3.70 0.46
CA PHE A 44 -4.12 2.54 1.26
C PHE A 44 -4.72 2.59 2.66
N THR A 45 -4.71 3.76 3.30
CA THR A 45 -5.32 3.94 4.62
C THR A 45 -6.84 3.76 4.55
N ARG A 46 -7.50 4.22 3.48
CA ARG A 46 -8.94 4.00 3.26
C ARG A 46 -9.26 2.51 3.08
N TRP A 47 -8.39 1.73 2.44
CA TRP A 47 -8.62 0.30 2.20
C TRP A 47 -8.30 -0.58 3.41
N THR A 48 -7.24 -0.24 4.15
CA THR A 48 -6.67 -1.12 5.20
C THR A 48 -6.88 -0.61 6.61
N GLY A 49 -7.35 0.63 6.78
CA GLY A 49 -7.52 1.29 8.08
C GLY A 49 -6.22 1.82 8.71
N GLN A 50 -5.07 1.61 8.08
CA GLN A 50 -3.76 2.02 8.61
C GLN A 50 -2.82 2.52 7.52
N SER A 51 -1.83 3.34 7.90
CA SER A 51 -0.86 3.85 6.93
C SER A 51 0.05 2.72 6.41
N PRO A 52 0.57 2.82 5.17
CA PRO A 52 1.46 1.82 4.59
C PRO A 52 2.71 1.55 5.45
N LEU A 53 3.24 2.60 6.08
CA LEU A 53 4.41 2.50 6.96
C LEU A 53 4.08 1.73 8.24
N LYS A 54 2.95 2.05 8.89
CA LYS A 54 2.49 1.34 10.09
C LYS A 54 2.16 -0.13 9.76
N TRP A 55 1.58 -0.37 8.59
CA TRP A 55 1.34 -1.72 8.09
C TRP A 55 2.63 -2.49 7.90
N ARG A 56 3.63 -1.88 7.26
CA ARG A 56 4.95 -2.47 7.09
C ARG A 56 5.60 -2.79 8.43
N GLN A 57 5.57 -1.88 9.39
CA GLN A 57 6.15 -2.11 10.72
C GLN A 57 5.45 -3.26 11.45
N ALA A 58 4.12 -3.33 11.41
CA ALA A 58 3.37 -4.40 12.06
C ALA A 58 3.61 -5.79 11.44
N HIS A 59 3.96 -5.84 10.15
CA HIS A 59 4.21 -7.09 9.40
C HIS A 59 5.70 -7.35 9.15
N SER A 60 6.57 -6.44 9.60
CA SER A 60 8.00 -6.66 9.71
C SER A 60 8.20 -7.20 11.12
N GLY A 61 8.29 -8.52 11.26
CA GLY A 61 8.64 -9.12 12.56
C GLY A 61 9.90 -8.46 13.14
N PRO A 62 10.07 -8.49 14.49
CA PRO A 62 11.29 -7.99 15.11
C PRO A 62 12.47 -8.75 14.49
N ASP A 63 13.46 -8.00 13.99
CA ASP A 63 14.79 -8.57 13.73
C ASP A 63 15.38 -9.13 15.03
#